data_AF-A0A3D1PJ72-F1
#
_entry.id   AF-A0A3D1PJ72-F1
#
_cell.length_a   1.000
_cell.length_b   1.000
_cell.length_c   1.000
_cell.angle_alpha   90.00
_cell.angle_beta   90.00
_cell.angle_gamma   90.00
#
_symmetry.space_group_name_H-M   'P 1'
#
loop_
_entity.id
_entity.type
_entity.pdbx_description
1 polymer ?
#
loop_
_entity_poly.entity_id
_entity_poly.type
_entity_poly.pdbx_seq_one_letter_code
_entity_poly.pdbx_strand_id
1 'polypeptide(L)'
;MLARIWHPDVVLLDGAILEPLNYLQKLAQHHSLAELPIVTLDAATAQTAKQQGLSVYPCLSTSPAPPIHTLLSVLQMAAGINSEYSVLVVDVASLEDLQQVKTEKAKKHSSLALRVEWLQALLQYLHTAGFRGAMSHSWGEVQQQIQQQGVDLLVICLENSKLALSVLTALTDLRQQYKLPPVLVMERQFSQSEVREQYPHYLEVIEQDSANSYFYPGKLSGDTWIETDDSVDSASTFVATARSHEDTLESLESVLGAIATKILPSSLSMEELLDNIHQILLTRPEGRGYK
;
A
#
# COMPACT_ATOMS: atom_id res chain seq x y z
N MET A 1 -26.74 17.21 26.31
CA MET A 1 -27.62 17.51 25.16
C MET A 1 -26.84 17.44 23.84
N LEU A 2 -25.63 18.02 23.75
CA LEU A 2 -24.78 17.97 22.55
C LEU A 2 -24.43 16.55 22.08
N ALA A 3 -24.04 15.63 22.98
CA ALA A 3 -23.70 14.25 22.62
C ALA A 3 -24.86 13.49 21.93
N ARG A 4 -26.11 13.81 22.29
CA ARG A 4 -27.31 13.19 21.69
C ARG A 4 -27.69 13.78 20.32
N ILE A 5 -27.06 14.89 19.95
CA ILE A 5 -27.26 15.56 18.66
C ILE A 5 -26.10 15.20 17.73
N TRP A 6 -24.87 15.19 18.25
CA TRP A 6 -23.64 15.02 17.48
C TRP A 6 -23.15 13.57 17.42
N HIS A 7 -23.65 12.67 18.27
CA HIS A 7 -23.27 11.24 18.34
C HIS A 7 -21.75 11.01 18.25
N PRO A 8 -20.94 11.64 19.12
CA PRO A 8 -19.50 11.44 19.09
C PRO A 8 -19.16 10.00 19.50
N ASP A 9 -18.22 9.37 18.79
CA ASP A 9 -17.77 8.00 19.09
C ASP A 9 -16.66 7.96 20.17
N VAL A 10 -15.95 9.07 20.38
CA VAL A 10 -14.79 9.17 21.30
C VAL A 10 -14.69 10.56 21.91
N VAL A 11 -14.21 10.65 23.15
CA VAL A 11 -13.86 11.91 23.82
C VAL A 11 -12.33 12.00 23.95
N LEU A 12 -11.71 13.01 23.35
CA LEU A 12 -10.29 13.31 23.52
C LEU A 12 -10.10 14.35 24.63
N LEU A 13 -9.28 14.04 25.64
CA LEU A 13 -8.83 14.98 26.65
C LEU A 13 -7.41 15.45 26.31
N ASP A 14 -7.35 16.60 25.65
CA ASP A 14 -6.11 17.23 25.19
C ASP A 14 -5.46 18.03 26.34
N GLY A 15 -4.54 17.38 27.05
CA GLY A 15 -3.65 18.02 28.01
C GLY A 15 -3.96 17.80 29.49
N ALA A 16 -3.05 18.31 30.33
CA ALA A 16 -3.13 18.16 31.78
C ALA A 16 -4.28 18.97 32.37
N ILE A 17 -5.27 18.26 32.91
CA ILE A 17 -6.40 18.87 33.63
C ILE A 17 -5.92 19.26 35.04
N LEU A 18 -6.14 20.50 35.45
CA LEU A 18 -5.70 20.99 36.78
C LEU A 18 -6.34 20.22 37.94
N GLU A 19 -7.61 19.83 37.81
CA GLU A 19 -8.33 19.00 38.78
C GLU A 19 -8.99 17.79 38.08
N PRO A 20 -8.22 16.74 37.73
CA PRO A 20 -8.73 15.61 36.95
C PRO A 20 -9.90 14.92 37.63
N LEU A 21 -9.82 14.74 38.95
CA LEU A 21 -10.85 14.04 39.72
C LEU A 21 -12.20 14.75 39.67
N ASN A 22 -12.23 16.07 39.91
CA ASN A 22 -13.45 16.87 39.91
C ASN A 22 -14.09 16.90 38.52
N TYR A 23 -13.27 17.07 37.47
CA TYR A 23 -13.73 17.06 36.10
C TYR A 23 -14.31 15.70 35.68
N LEU A 24 -13.59 14.61 35.96
CA LEU A 24 -13.99 13.25 35.58
C LEU A 24 -15.20 12.77 36.37
N GLN A 25 -15.36 13.18 37.64
CA GLN A 25 -16.59 12.91 38.40
C GLN A 25 -17.80 13.58 37.77
N LYS A 26 -17.68 14.84 37.34
CA LYS A 26 -18.76 15.53 36.61
C LYS A 26 -19.06 14.86 35.28
N LEU A 27 -18.03 14.43 34.55
CA LEU A 27 -18.20 13.70 33.29
C LEU A 27 -18.92 12.36 33.52
N ALA A 28 -18.53 11.60 34.53
CA ALA A 28 -19.15 10.32 34.89
C ALA A 28 -20.63 10.45 35.29
N GLN A 29 -21.03 11.60 35.85
CA GLN A 29 -22.45 11.90 36.13
C GLN A 29 -23.29 12.08 34.86
N HIS A 30 -22.67 12.33 33.71
CA HIS A 30 -23.35 12.47 32.43
C HIS A 30 -23.34 11.15 31.66
N HIS A 31 -24.40 10.36 31.81
CA HIS A 31 -24.54 9.03 31.21
C HIS A 31 -24.10 8.94 29.73
N SER A 32 -24.59 9.84 28.87
CA SER A 32 -24.24 9.85 27.43
C SER A 32 -22.76 10.15 27.11
N LEU A 33 -22.00 10.70 28.05
CA LEU A 33 -20.56 10.95 27.90
C LEU A 33 -19.73 9.90 28.64
N ALA A 34 -20.26 9.37 29.75
CA ALA A 34 -19.62 8.34 30.56
C ALA A 34 -19.51 6.99 29.83
N GLU A 35 -20.44 6.72 28.90
CA GLU A 35 -20.41 5.53 28.04
C GLU A 35 -19.38 5.62 26.91
N LEU A 36 -18.90 6.83 26.59
CA LEU A 36 -17.98 7.01 25.48
C LEU A 36 -16.55 6.60 25.88
N PRO A 37 -15.81 5.98 24.95
CA PRO A 37 -14.37 5.82 25.04
C PRO A 37 -13.68 7.18 25.26
N ILE A 38 -12.82 7.28 26.27
CA ILE A 38 -12.06 8.48 26.60
C ILE A 38 -10.59 8.26 26.27
N VAL A 39 -10.06 9.03 25.32
CA VAL A 39 -8.63 9.09 25.02
C VAL A 39 -7.99 10.17 25.86
N THR A 40 -6.92 9.81 26.58
CA THR A 40 -6.18 10.72 27.48
C THR A 40 -4.74 10.85 27.02
N LEU A 41 -4.22 12.09 26.98
CA LEU A 41 -2.83 12.35 26.58
C LEU A 41 -1.84 12.38 27.76
N ASP A 42 -2.35 12.41 28.99
CA ASP A 42 -1.54 12.47 30.21
C ASP A 42 -1.82 11.31 31.17
N ALA A 43 -0.77 10.86 31.86
CA ALA A 43 -0.84 9.68 32.71
C ALA A 43 -1.69 9.89 33.98
N ALA A 44 -1.71 11.10 34.54
CA ALA A 44 -2.42 11.41 35.78
C ALA A 44 -3.94 11.38 35.57
N THR A 45 -4.43 11.99 34.49
CA THR A 45 -5.83 11.96 34.08
C THR A 45 -6.24 10.55 33.66
N ALA A 46 -5.39 9.83 32.90
CA ALA A 46 -5.67 8.44 32.51
C ALA A 46 -5.92 7.53 33.74
N GLN A 47 -5.03 7.62 34.73
CA GLN A 47 -5.15 6.86 35.97
C GLN A 47 -6.40 7.25 36.76
N THR A 48 -6.67 8.55 36.89
CA THR A 48 -7.85 9.05 37.61
C THR A 48 -9.14 8.61 36.94
N ALA A 49 -9.22 8.69 35.61
CA ALA A 49 -10.40 8.31 34.84
C ALA A 49 -10.70 6.81 34.98
N LYS A 50 -9.66 5.97 34.96
CA LYS A 50 -9.79 4.53 35.19
C LYS A 50 -10.35 4.22 36.58
N GLN A 51 -9.94 4.98 37.61
CA GLN A 51 -10.48 4.84 38.97
C GLN A 51 -11.95 5.28 39.08
N GLN A 52 -12.42 6.16 38.20
CA GLN A 52 -13.84 6.55 38.12
C GLN A 52 -14.71 5.55 37.34
N GLY A 53 -14.14 4.43 36.85
CA GLY A 53 -14.87 3.42 36.09
C GLY A 53 -15.21 3.83 34.66
N LEU A 54 -14.53 4.83 34.11
CA LEU A 54 -14.68 5.26 32.71
C LEU A 54 -13.89 4.34 31.78
N SER A 55 -14.33 4.22 30.53
CA SER A 55 -13.59 3.51 29.47
C SER A 55 -12.43 4.39 28.99
N VAL A 56 -11.20 4.03 29.34
CA VAL A 56 -10.03 4.89 29.12
C VAL A 56 -9.01 4.22 28.20
N TYR A 57 -8.62 4.96 27.16
CA TYR A 57 -7.61 4.62 26.18
C TYR A 57 -6.42 5.59 26.33
N PRO A 58 -5.34 5.18 27.03
CA PRO A 58 -4.20 6.04 27.26
C PRO A 58 -3.37 6.22 25.98
N CYS A 59 -3.20 7.46 25.53
CA CYS A 59 -2.30 7.85 24.44
C CYS A 59 -1.09 8.60 25.02
N LEU A 60 -0.29 7.88 25.81
CA LEU A 60 0.84 8.46 26.53
C LEU A 60 2.04 8.53 25.59
N SER A 61 2.43 9.74 25.20
CA SER A 61 3.68 9.97 24.47
C SER A 61 4.75 10.54 25.39
N THR A 62 6.01 10.17 25.14
CA THR A 62 7.18 10.77 25.79
C THR A 62 7.50 12.18 25.26
N SER A 63 6.86 12.56 24.14
CA SER A 63 6.90 13.87 23.51
C SER A 63 5.72 14.74 23.98
N PRO A 64 5.87 16.07 24.09
CA PRO A 64 4.81 17.01 24.50
C PRO A 64 3.57 16.98 23.60
N ALA A 65 3.68 16.47 22.37
CA ALA A 65 2.55 16.13 21.53
C ALA A 65 2.77 14.72 20.93
N PRO A 66 1.75 13.83 20.99
CA PRO A 66 1.83 12.54 20.31
C PRO A 66 1.94 12.74 18.79
N PRO A 67 2.74 11.93 18.08
CA PRO A 67 2.69 11.89 16.62
C PRO A 67 1.25 11.65 16.15
N ILE A 68 0.83 12.34 15.08
CA ILE A 68 -0.55 12.30 14.60
C ILE A 68 -1.04 10.87 14.31
N HIS A 69 -0.17 10.01 13.77
CA HIS A 69 -0.50 8.62 13.49
C HIS A 69 -0.79 7.82 14.78
N THR A 70 -0.03 8.05 15.86
CA THR A 70 -0.24 7.37 17.15
C THR A 70 -1.57 7.80 17.75
N LEU A 71 -1.86 9.10 17.74
CA LEU A 71 -3.13 9.63 18.23
C LEU A 71 -4.33 9.09 17.42
N LEU A 72 -4.20 9.06 16.09
CA LEU A 72 -5.23 8.53 15.20
C LEU A 72 -5.48 7.04 15.46
N SER A 73 -4.44 6.22 15.62
CA SER A 73 -4.62 4.79 15.93
C SER A 73 -5.34 4.57 17.25
N VAL A 74 -5.02 5.35 18.29
CA VAL A 74 -5.70 5.24 19.59
C VAL A 74 -7.15 5.72 19.49
N LEU A 75 -7.42 6.80 18.76
CA LEU A 75 -8.79 7.27 18.51
C LEU A 75 -9.61 6.24 17.73
N GLN A 76 -9.05 5.62 16.70
CA GLN A 76 -9.70 4.57 15.91
C GLN A 76 -10.01 3.33 16.75
N MET A 77 -9.05 2.88 17.55
CA MET A 77 -9.23 1.77 18.49
C MET A 77 -10.33 2.09 19.51
N ALA A 78 -10.31 3.29 20.09
CA ALA A 78 -11.30 3.73 21.05
C ALA A 78 -12.69 3.78 20.42
N ALA A 79 -12.81 4.30 19.20
CA ALA A 79 -14.06 4.39 18.45
C ALA A 79 -14.62 3.02 18.00
N GLY A 80 -13.87 1.92 18.19
CA GLY A 80 -14.22 0.63 17.58
C GLY A 80 -14.14 0.64 16.06
N ILE A 81 -13.51 1.65 15.46
CA ILE A 81 -13.32 1.79 14.03
C ILE A 81 -12.11 0.95 13.64
N ASN A 82 -12.34 -0.31 13.29
CA ASN A 82 -11.36 -1.12 12.57
C ASN A 82 -11.41 -0.74 11.08
N SER A 83 -10.91 0.45 10.73
CA SER A 83 -10.68 0.82 9.34
C SER A 83 -9.42 0.16 8.81
N GLU A 84 -9.45 -1.17 8.71
CA GLU A 84 -8.50 -1.88 7.86
C GLU A 84 -8.80 -1.48 6.41
N TYR A 85 -8.21 -0.36 5.96
CA TYR A 85 -8.28 -0.03 4.55
C TYR A 85 -7.52 -1.11 3.78
N SER A 86 -8.19 -1.68 2.79
CA SER A 86 -7.63 -2.72 1.94
C SER A 86 -6.86 -2.09 0.80
N VAL A 87 -5.54 -2.27 0.80
CA VAL A 87 -4.63 -1.75 -0.21
C VAL A 87 -4.19 -2.91 -1.09
N LEU A 88 -4.59 -2.88 -2.36
CA LEU A 88 -4.17 -3.85 -3.35
C LEU A 88 -2.93 -3.34 -4.09
N VAL A 89 -1.83 -4.07 -3.99
CA VAL A 89 -0.57 -3.78 -4.68
C VAL A 89 -0.46 -4.68 -5.92
N VAL A 90 -0.26 -4.08 -7.08
CA VAL A 90 -0.15 -4.76 -8.37
C VAL A 90 1.16 -4.37 -9.02
N ASP A 91 2.05 -5.34 -9.21
CA ASP A 91 3.24 -5.17 -10.04
C ASP A 91 2.98 -5.71 -11.44
N VAL A 92 2.85 -4.81 -12.41
CA VAL A 92 2.47 -5.12 -13.79
C VAL A 92 3.50 -6.03 -14.49
N ALA A 93 4.77 -5.95 -14.10
CA ALA A 93 5.80 -6.81 -14.69
C ALA A 93 5.71 -8.26 -14.20
N SER A 94 5.09 -8.50 -13.03
CA SER A 94 4.90 -9.84 -12.46
C SER A 94 3.65 -10.57 -12.96
N LEU A 95 2.76 -9.88 -13.68
CA LEU A 95 1.50 -10.45 -14.18
C LEU A 95 1.74 -11.30 -15.43
N GLU A 96 2.00 -12.60 -15.23
CA GLU A 96 2.37 -13.54 -16.31
C GLU A 96 1.30 -13.63 -17.42
N ASP A 97 0.03 -13.44 -17.08
CA ASP A 97 -1.11 -13.48 -18.01
C ASP A 97 -1.17 -12.27 -18.96
N LEU A 98 -0.59 -11.14 -18.57
CA LEU A 98 -0.47 -9.94 -19.42
C LEU A 98 0.85 -9.91 -20.21
N GLN A 99 1.91 -10.55 -19.71
CA GLN A 99 3.24 -10.59 -20.33
C GLN A 99 3.34 -11.73 -21.37
N GLN A 100 2.57 -11.65 -22.45
CA GLN A 100 2.44 -12.71 -23.47
C GLN A 100 3.69 -12.98 -24.35
N VAL A 101 4.91 -12.63 -23.92
CA VAL A 101 6.12 -12.84 -24.74
C VAL A 101 7.20 -13.61 -23.96
N LYS A 102 7.56 -14.77 -24.51
CA LYS A 102 8.74 -15.55 -24.13
C LYS A 102 10.03 -14.76 -24.43
N THR A 103 11.04 -15.02 -23.60
CA THR A 103 12.50 -15.10 -23.89
C THR A 103 13.41 -14.04 -23.24
N GLU A 104 14.66 -14.46 -23.04
CA GLU A 104 15.85 -13.74 -22.53
C GLU A 104 16.07 -13.80 -21.01
N LYS A 105 16.34 -15.01 -20.51
CA LYS A 105 16.87 -15.29 -19.17
C LYS A 105 18.39 -15.06 -19.15
N ALA A 106 18.84 -13.89 -18.74
CA ALA A 106 20.22 -13.73 -18.24
C ALA A 106 20.46 -12.48 -17.36
N LYS A 107 19.69 -11.38 -17.53
CA LYS A 107 19.90 -10.13 -16.75
C LYS A 107 18.76 -9.72 -15.82
N LYS A 108 17.63 -10.44 -15.82
CA LYS A 108 16.42 -10.11 -15.02
C LYS A 108 16.45 -10.62 -13.57
N HIS A 109 17.39 -11.50 -13.20
CA HIS A 109 17.31 -12.19 -11.91
C HIS A 109 17.57 -11.28 -10.70
N SER A 110 18.48 -10.31 -10.79
CA SER A 110 18.78 -9.41 -9.68
C SER A 110 17.72 -8.32 -9.50
N SER A 111 17.23 -7.70 -10.59
CA SER A 111 16.20 -6.65 -10.50
C SER A 111 14.83 -7.21 -10.09
N LEU A 112 14.50 -8.43 -10.51
CA LEU A 112 13.26 -9.10 -10.10
C LEU A 112 13.31 -9.50 -8.62
N ALA A 113 14.44 -10.01 -8.13
CA ALA A 113 14.61 -10.32 -6.71
C ALA A 113 14.45 -9.06 -5.83
N LEU A 114 15.15 -7.97 -6.16
CA LEU A 114 15.04 -6.70 -5.45
C LEU A 114 13.61 -6.12 -5.47
N ARG A 115 12.91 -6.29 -6.59
CA ARG A 115 11.52 -5.87 -6.72
C ARG A 115 10.62 -6.65 -5.77
N VAL A 116 10.73 -7.97 -5.77
CA VAL A 116 9.92 -8.84 -4.90
C VAL A 116 10.20 -8.52 -3.44
N GLU A 117 11.47 -8.35 -3.06
CA GLU A 117 11.86 -7.95 -1.70
C GLU A 117 11.25 -6.60 -1.30
N TRP A 118 11.33 -5.60 -2.18
CA TRP A 118 10.77 -4.28 -1.91
C TRP A 118 9.25 -4.31 -1.78
N LEU A 119 8.54 -5.03 -2.65
CA LEU A 119 7.08 -5.17 -2.56
C LEU A 119 6.67 -5.91 -1.29
N GLN A 120 7.43 -6.92 -0.88
CA GLN A 120 7.20 -7.61 0.38
C GLN A 120 7.44 -6.68 1.57
N ALA A 121 8.47 -5.84 1.53
CA ALA A 121 8.68 -4.80 2.52
C ALA A 121 7.49 -3.84 2.54
N LEU A 122 7.04 -3.33 1.39
CA LEU A 122 5.85 -2.47 1.31
C LEU A 122 4.64 -3.11 1.99
N LEU A 123 4.34 -4.38 1.70
CA LEU A 123 3.26 -5.09 2.38
C LEU A 123 3.46 -5.08 3.89
N GLN A 124 4.66 -5.37 4.39
CA GLN A 124 4.94 -5.34 5.83
C GLN A 124 4.70 -3.96 6.43
N TYR A 125 5.17 -2.90 5.77
CA TYR A 125 4.98 -1.52 6.20
C TYR A 125 3.50 -1.12 6.21
N LEU A 126 2.73 -1.54 5.21
CA LEU A 126 1.28 -1.36 5.18
C LEU A 126 0.62 -2.00 6.41
N HIS A 127 0.97 -3.25 6.72
CA HIS A 127 0.45 -3.95 7.90
C HIS A 127 0.85 -3.25 9.20
N THR A 128 2.10 -2.81 9.32
CA THR A 128 2.57 -2.06 10.50
C THR A 128 1.87 -0.71 10.63
N ALA A 129 1.49 -0.08 9.53
CA ALA A 129 0.70 1.15 9.51
C ALA A 129 -0.81 0.93 9.72
N GLY A 130 -1.27 -0.31 9.91
CA GLY A 130 -2.68 -0.66 10.16
C GLY A 130 -3.53 -0.87 8.90
N PHE A 131 -2.91 -0.98 7.73
CA PHE A 131 -3.58 -1.29 6.47
C PHE A 131 -3.59 -2.79 6.18
N ARG A 132 -4.62 -3.27 5.48
CA ARG A 132 -4.66 -4.64 4.95
C ARG A 132 -4.04 -4.65 3.56
N GLY A 133 -2.75 -4.95 3.48
CA GLY A 133 -2.03 -5.05 2.21
C GLY A 133 -2.21 -6.42 1.55
N ALA A 134 -2.53 -6.46 0.26
CA ALA A 134 -2.54 -7.68 -0.54
C ALA A 134 -1.78 -7.47 -1.86
N MET A 135 -1.22 -8.55 -2.41
CA MET A 135 -0.59 -8.56 -3.74
C MET A 135 -1.38 -9.49 -4.67
N SER A 136 -1.62 -9.06 -5.91
CA SER A 136 -2.18 -9.93 -6.95
C SER A 136 -1.09 -10.54 -7.83
N HIS A 137 -1.32 -11.77 -8.26
CA HIS A 137 -0.39 -12.52 -9.12
C HIS A 137 -0.90 -12.71 -10.54
N SER A 138 -2.15 -12.35 -10.83
CA SER A 138 -2.74 -12.34 -12.16
C SER A 138 -3.68 -11.16 -12.36
N TRP A 139 -3.90 -10.76 -13.61
CA TRP A 139 -4.86 -9.72 -13.93
C TRP A 139 -6.30 -10.12 -13.58
N GLY A 140 -6.64 -11.40 -13.75
CA GLY A 140 -7.94 -11.94 -13.37
C GLY A 140 -8.25 -11.73 -11.87
N GLU A 141 -7.25 -11.91 -10.99
CA GLU A 141 -7.38 -11.63 -9.55
C GLU A 141 -7.62 -10.15 -9.27
N VAL A 142 -6.90 -9.25 -9.96
CA VAL A 142 -7.08 -7.79 -9.83
C VAL A 142 -8.52 -7.41 -10.16
N GLN A 143 -9.03 -7.89 -11.30
CA GLN A 143 -10.41 -7.64 -11.72
C GLN A 143 -11.42 -8.18 -10.72
N GLN A 144 -11.21 -9.41 -10.22
CA GLN A 144 -12.09 -10.04 -9.24
C GLN A 144 -12.13 -9.26 -7.92
N GLN A 145 -10.98 -8.83 -7.39
CA GLN A 145 -10.92 -8.12 -6.11
C GLN A 145 -11.56 -6.72 -6.19
N ILE A 146 -11.36 -6.01 -7.30
CA ILE A 146 -12.03 -4.73 -7.55
C ILE A 146 -13.55 -4.93 -7.70
N GLN A 147 -13.99 -5.97 -8.42
CA GLN A 147 -15.41 -6.27 -8.60
C GLN A 147 -16.11 -6.57 -7.26
N GLN A 148 -15.43 -7.27 -6.35
CA GLN A 148 -15.95 -7.58 -5.02
C GLN A 148 -16.00 -6.36 -4.07
N GLN A 149 -15.54 -5.18 -4.51
CA GLN A 149 -15.50 -3.93 -3.73
C GLN A 149 -14.75 -4.07 -2.39
N GLY A 150 -13.81 -5.01 -2.31
CA GLY A 150 -13.00 -5.25 -1.12
C GLY A 150 -11.68 -4.47 -1.12
N VAL A 151 -11.52 -3.50 -2.02
CA VAL A 151 -10.29 -2.72 -2.22
C VAL A 151 -10.60 -1.24 -2.04
N ASP A 152 -9.93 -0.61 -1.09
CA ASP A 152 -10.07 0.82 -0.78
C ASP A 152 -9.03 1.68 -1.51
N LEU A 153 -7.90 1.08 -1.93
CA LEU A 153 -6.87 1.72 -2.74
C LEU A 153 -6.18 0.68 -3.63
N LEU A 154 -5.96 1.04 -4.90
CA LEU A 154 -5.14 0.26 -5.84
C LEU A 154 -3.79 0.95 -6.03
N VAL A 155 -2.70 0.23 -5.79
CA VAL A 155 -1.32 0.68 -6.04
C VAL A 155 -0.78 -0.09 -7.23
N ILE A 156 -0.50 0.62 -8.33
CA ILE A 156 0.05 0.04 -9.56
C ILE A 156 1.53 0.41 -9.67
N CYS A 157 2.39 -0.60 -9.60
CA CYS A 157 3.82 -0.47 -9.83
C CYS A 157 4.12 -0.72 -11.32
N LEU A 158 4.73 0.28 -11.96
CA LEU A 158 5.20 0.23 -13.34
C LEU A 158 6.72 0.21 -13.35
N GLU A 159 7.28 -0.59 -14.25
CA GLU A 159 8.68 -0.47 -14.63
C GLU A 159 8.79 0.47 -15.83
N ASN A 160 9.88 1.23 -15.92
CA ASN A 160 10.21 2.10 -17.05
C ASN A 160 10.57 1.30 -18.34
N SER A 161 10.19 0.02 -18.39
CA SER A 161 10.31 -0.82 -19.57
C SER A 161 9.04 -0.69 -20.40
N LYS A 162 9.17 -0.83 -21.72
CA LYS A 162 8.05 -0.69 -22.66
C LYS A 162 6.92 -1.62 -22.25
N LEU A 163 5.79 -1.06 -21.79
CA LEU A 163 4.61 -1.84 -21.45
C LEU A 163 4.06 -2.50 -22.70
N ALA A 164 3.71 -3.78 -22.58
CA ALA A 164 3.06 -4.49 -23.67
C ALA A 164 1.69 -3.87 -23.97
N LEU A 165 1.27 -3.90 -25.23
CA LEU A 165 -0.04 -3.39 -25.65
C LEU A 165 -1.20 -4.09 -24.91
N SER A 166 -1.02 -5.35 -24.51
CA SER A 166 -1.94 -6.09 -23.63
C SER A 166 -2.19 -5.38 -22.29
N VAL A 167 -1.16 -4.80 -21.68
CA VAL A 167 -1.26 -4.03 -20.44
C VAL A 167 -2.05 -2.74 -20.66
N LEU A 168 -1.74 -2.01 -21.73
CA LEU A 168 -2.46 -0.76 -22.05
C LEU A 168 -3.95 -1.01 -22.28
N THR A 169 -4.30 -2.06 -23.02
CA THR A 169 -5.69 -2.49 -23.22
C THR A 169 -6.33 -2.88 -21.89
N ALA A 170 -5.65 -3.70 -21.07
CA ALA A 170 -6.15 -4.12 -19.76
C ALA A 170 -6.45 -2.93 -18.84
N LEU A 171 -5.53 -1.96 -18.74
CA LEU A 171 -5.73 -0.74 -17.95
C LEU A 171 -6.87 0.13 -18.48
N THR A 172 -7.04 0.18 -19.80
CA THR A 172 -8.15 0.91 -20.44
C THR A 172 -9.50 0.27 -20.12
N ASP A 173 -9.57 -1.06 -20.21
CA ASP A 173 -10.78 -1.85 -19.92
C ASP A 173 -11.17 -1.74 -18.44
N LEU A 174 -10.18 -1.71 -17.54
CA LEU A 174 -10.38 -1.57 -16.10
C LEU A 174 -11.24 -0.35 -15.76
N ARG A 175 -11.00 0.79 -16.44
CA ARG A 175 -11.78 2.03 -16.27
C ARG A 175 -13.21 1.90 -16.77
N GLN A 176 -13.40 1.27 -17.92
CA GLN A 176 -14.71 1.23 -18.59
C GLN A 176 -15.67 0.27 -17.90
N GLN A 177 -15.14 -0.81 -17.33
CA GLN A 177 -15.94 -1.93 -16.84
C GLN A 177 -16.22 -1.88 -15.33
N TYR A 178 -15.40 -1.16 -14.55
CA TYR A 178 -15.46 -1.21 -13.08
C TYR A 178 -15.51 0.19 -12.44
N LYS A 179 -16.16 0.28 -11.28
CA LYS A 179 -16.04 1.45 -10.40
C LYS A 179 -14.72 1.33 -9.64
N LEU A 180 -13.71 2.07 -10.07
CA LEU A 180 -12.37 1.96 -9.52
C LEU A 180 -12.26 2.57 -8.11
N PRO A 181 -11.51 1.92 -7.20
CA PRO A 181 -10.96 2.61 -6.03
C PRO A 181 -10.00 3.72 -6.51
N PRO A 182 -9.57 4.62 -5.63
CA PRO A 182 -8.45 5.49 -5.94
C PRO A 182 -7.26 4.67 -6.44
N VAL A 183 -6.57 5.18 -7.46
CA VAL A 183 -5.43 4.50 -8.08
C VAL A 183 -4.18 5.32 -7.87
N LEU A 184 -3.21 4.73 -7.18
CA LEU A 184 -1.88 5.27 -7.00
C LEU A 184 -0.94 4.58 -7.98
N VAL A 185 -0.36 5.34 -8.91
CA VAL A 185 0.60 4.79 -9.88
C VAL A 185 2.01 5.19 -9.44
N MET A 186 2.91 4.22 -9.41
CA MET A 186 4.32 4.43 -9.11
C MET A 186 5.16 3.88 -10.23
N GLU A 187 6.02 4.72 -10.78
CA GLU A 187 7.06 4.27 -11.69
C GLU A 187 8.32 4.04 -10.86
N ARG A 188 8.76 2.79 -10.66
CA ARG A 188 9.95 2.52 -9.84
C ARG A 188 10.99 1.73 -10.62
N GLN A 189 12.21 2.26 -10.66
CA GLN A 189 13.37 1.53 -11.14
C GLN A 189 13.96 0.77 -9.95
N PHE A 190 14.12 -0.54 -10.09
CA PHE A 190 14.76 -1.36 -9.06
C PHE A 190 16.23 -1.51 -9.42
N SER A 191 17.03 -0.48 -9.13
CA SER A 191 18.49 -0.53 -9.31
C SER A 191 19.18 -1.10 -8.07
N GLN A 192 20.26 -1.87 -8.26
CA GLN A 192 21.07 -2.41 -7.15
C GLN A 192 21.65 -1.30 -6.26
N SER A 193 21.86 -0.10 -6.82
CA SER A 193 22.45 1.05 -6.13
C SER A 193 21.47 1.69 -5.13
N GLU A 194 20.21 1.86 -5.52
CA GLU A 194 19.19 2.47 -4.65
C GLU A 194 18.82 1.57 -3.47
N VAL A 195 18.74 0.25 -3.68
CA VAL A 195 18.46 -0.68 -2.58
C VAL A 195 19.63 -0.76 -1.60
N ARG A 196 20.88 -0.68 -2.08
CA ARG A 196 22.08 -0.60 -1.22
C ARG A 196 22.15 0.69 -0.40
N GLU A 197 21.80 1.83 -0.99
CA GLU A 197 21.87 3.12 -0.28
C GLU A 197 20.69 3.36 0.66
N GLN A 198 19.48 2.90 0.31
CA GLN A 198 18.28 3.12 1.13
C GLN A 198 18.01 1.99 2.14
N TYR A 199 18.52 0.76 1.89
CA TYR A 199 18.20 -0.43 2.70
C TYR A 199 19.42 -1.36 2.90
N PRO A 200 20.53 -0.88 3.50
CA PRO A 200 21.78 -1.64 3.62
C PRO A 200 21.64 -2.99 4.38
N HIS A 201 20.67 -3.11 5.29
CA HIS A 201 20.48 -4.32 6.12
C HIS A 201 19.83 -5.50 5.38
N TYR A 202 19.34 -5.33 4.15
CA TYR A 202 18.71 -6.42 3.39
C TYR A 202 19.70 -7.26 2.58
N LEU A 203 20.91 -6.76 2.32
CA LEU A 203 21.85 -7.37 1.38
C LEU A 203 22.98 -8.19 2.04
N GLU A 204 23.04 -8.26 3.36
CA GLU A 204 24.11 -9.00 4.07
C GLU A 204 23.92 -10.53 4.07
N VAL A 205 22.87 -11.08 3.45
CA VAL A 205 22.58 -12.53 3.52
C VAL A 205 22.91 -13.32 2.23
N ILE A 206 23.24 -12.67 1.11
CA ILE A 206 23.33 -13.38 -0.20
C ILE A 206 24.77 -13.63 -0.69
N GLU A 207 25.82 -13.19 0.00
CA GLU A 207 27.20 -13.42 -0.47
C GLU A 207 27.83 -14.77 -0.05
N GLN A 208 27.10 -15.70 0.60
CA GLN A 208 27.71 -16.97 1.02
C GLN A 208 27.02 -18.29 0.64
N ASP A 209 25.83 -18.32 0.03
CA ASP A 209 25.22 -19.61 -0.36
C ASP A 209 24.71 -19.63 -1.80
N SER A 210 25.65 -19.84 -2.72
CA SER A 210 25.38 -20.34 -4.08
C SER A 210 24.92 -21.81 -4.08
N ALA A 211 23.92 -22.15 -3.25
CA ALA A 211 23.41 -23.53 -3.14
C ALA A 211 21.96 -23.70 -2.65
N ASN A 212 21.25 -22.66 -2.16
CA ASN A 212 19.85 -22.83 -1.75
C ASN A 212 18.87 -22.23 -2.76
N SER A 213 18.48 -23.10 -3.69
CA SER A 213 17.30 -22.93 -4.53
C SER A 213 16.04 -22.89 -3.64
N TYR A 214 15.37 -21.74 -3.57
CA TYR A 214 13.98 -21.68 -3.12
C TYR A 214 13.09 -22.25 -4.24
N PHE A 215 12.84 -23.55 -4.10
CA PHE A 215 12.01 -24.35 -4.99
C PHE A 215 10.53 -24.11 -4.62
N TYR A 216 9.75 -23.50 -5.53
CA TYR A 216 8.29 -23.56 -5.48
C TYR A 216 7.83 -24.98 -5.87
N PRO A 217 6.80 -25.56 -5.24
CA PRO A 217 6.37 -26.92 -5.56
C PRO A 217 5.45 -26.88 -6.80
N GLY A 218 6.06 -27.05 -7.98
CA GLY A 218 5.34 -27.24 -9.24
C GLY A 218 6.12 -28.20 -10.13
N LYS A 219 5.69 -29.47 -10.15
CA LYS A 219 6.25 -30.55 -10.99
C LYS A 219 6.37 -30.13 -12.45
N LEU A 220 7.55 -30.28 -13.06
CA LEU A 220 7.67 -30.66 -14.47
C LEU A 220 8.80 -31.67 -14.64
N SER A 221 8.40 -32.80 -15.24
CA SER A 221 9.17 -33.96 -15.64
C SER A 221 10.24 -33.59 -16.67
N GLY A 222 11.39 -34.26 -16.59
CA GLY A 222 12.51 -34.07 -17.51
C GLY A 222 12.16 -34.41 -18.96
N ASP A 223 12.86 -33.77 -19.91
CA ASP A 223 13.96 -34.43 -20.60
C ASP A 223 14.63 -33.53 -21.66
N THR A 224 15.96 -33.65 -21.70
CA THR A 224 16.87 -33.60 -22.86
C THR A 224 17.00 -32.30 -23.67
N TRP A 225 18.17 -31.65 -23.50
CA TRP A 225 18.69 -30.59 -24.35
C TRP A 225 19.28 -31.16 -25.65
N ILE A 226 18.90 -30.58 -26.79
CA ILE A 226 19.69 -30.62 -28.02
C ILE A 226 19.97 -29.18 -28.43
N GLU A 227 21.25 -28.80 -28.46
CA GLU A 227 21.76 -27.57 -29.05
C GLU A 227 21.48 -27.57 -30.55
N THR A 228 20.92 -26.47 -31.07
CA THR A 228 21.23 -26.05 -32.44
C THR A 228 21.45 -24.55 -32.46
N ASP A 229 22.65 -24.24 -32.95
CA ASP A 229 23.20 -22.96 -33.36
C ASP A 229 22.40 -22.42 -34.56
N ASP A 230 22.14 -21.11 -34.63
CA ASP A 230 22.18 -20.42 -35.94
C ASP A 230 22.22 -18.90 -35.86
N SER A 231 23.00 -18.38 -36.81
CA SER A 231 23.57 -17.04 -36.96
C SER A 231 22.75 -16.17 -37.94
N VAL A 232 22.48 -14.92 -37.52
CA VAL A 232 22.52 -13.64 -38.29
C VAL A 232 21.53 -13.40 -39.46
N ASP A 233 20.73 -12.32 -39.36
CA ASP A 233 20.92 -11.09 -40.17
C ASP A 233 20.06 -9.89 -39.69
N SER A 234 20.65 -8.69 -39.58
CA SER A 234 19.99 -7.49 -39.03
C SER A 234 20.51 -6.21 -39.70
N ALA A 235 19.70 -5.61 -40.59
CA ALA A 235 19.96 -4.26 -41.09
C ALA A 235 18.70 -3.41 -41.44
N SER A 236 17.48 -3.90 -41.23
CA SER A 236 16.25 -3.20 -41.69
C SER A 236 15.37 -2.61 -40.57
N THR A 237 15.74 -2.79 -39.30
CA THR A 237 14.80 -2.63 -38.15
C THR A 237 14.89 -1.28 -37.42
N PHE A 238 15.82 -0.39 -37.77
CA PHE A 238 16.10 0.78 -36.93
C PHE A 238 15.13 1.98 -37.07
N VAL A 239 14.39 2.12 -38.18
CA VAL A 239 13.54 3.32 -38.41
C VAL A 239 12.07 3.11 -37.99
N ALA A 240 11.56 1.87 -38.02
CA ALA A 240 10.17 1.57 -37.62
C ALA A 240 9.96 1.58 -36.09
N THR A 241 11.02 1.29 -35.33
CA THR A 241 10.94 1.12 -33.86
C THR A 241 10.87 2.46 -33.12
N ALA A 242 11.32 3.56 -33.72
CA ALA A 242 11.31 4.89 -33.09
C ALA A 242 9.92 5.55 -33.13
N ARG A 243 9.23 5.52 -34.28
CA ARG A 243 7.87 6.09 -34.42
C ARG A 243 6.84 5.37 -33.56
N SER A 244 6.90 4.03 -33.52
CA SER A 244 6.02 3.24 -32.65
C SER A 244 6.23 3.51 -31.16
N HIS A 245 7.42 3.95 -30.75
CA HIS A 245 7.75 4.17 -29.34
C HIS A 245 7.10 5.44 -28.79
N GLU A 246 7.09 6.51 -29.59
CA GLU A 246 6.52 7.80 -29.20
C GLU A 246 5.00 7.72 -29.08
N ASP A 247 4.33 7.07 -30.04
CA ASP A 247 2.88 6.81 -30.00
C ASP A 247 2.47 5.94 -28.79
N THR A 248 3.34 5.02 -28.34
CA THR A 248 3.05 4.16 -27.19
C THR A 248 3.18 4.90 -25.86
N LEU A 249 4.13 5.84 -25.76
CA LEU A 249 4.32 6.67 -24.57
C LEU A 249 3.20 7.69 -24.40
N GLU A 250 2.78 8.36 -25.48
CA GLU A 250 1.64 9.28 -25.45
C GLU A 250 0.34 8.55 -25.05
N SER A 251 0.15 7.33 -25.55
CA SER A 251 -0.98 6.48 -25.16
C SER A 251 -0.94 6.08 -23.68
N LEU A 252 0.24 5.76 -23.15
CA LEU A 252 0.43 5.41 -21.74
C LEU A 252 0.10 6.58 -20.81
N GLU A 253 0.67 7.77 -21.05
CA GLU A 253 0.40 8.95 -20.22
C GLU A 253 -1.09 9.32 -20.23
N SER A 254 -1.74 9.19 -21.39
CA SER A 254 -3.19 9.38 -21.53
C SER A 254 -4.00 8.35 -20.72
N VAL A 255 -3.65 7.06 -20.81
CA VAL A 255 -4.32 6.00 -20.03
C VAL A 255 -4.09 6.18 -18.54
N LEU A 256 -2.86 6.45 -18.11
CA LEU A 256 -2.53 6.69 -16.71
C LEU A 256 -3.20 7.94 -16.17
N GLY A 257 -3.19 9.06 -16.90
CA GLY A 257 -3.90 10.27 -16.51
C GLY A 257 -5.42 10.07 -16.39
N ALA A 258 -5.97 9.08 -17.11
CA ALA A 258 -7.39 8.75 -17.05
C ALA A 258 -7.78 7.82 -15.89
N ILE A 259 -6.86 7.01 -15.36
CA ILE A 259 -7.13 6.04 -14.28
C ILE A 259 -6.52 6.46 -12.94
N ALA A 260 -5.36 7.11 -12.96
CA ALA A 260 -4.60 7.46 -11.78
C ALA A 260 -5.27 8.60 -11.01
N THR A 261 -5.52 8.36 -9.73
CA THR A 261 -5.84 9.42 -8.78
C THR A 261 -4.57 10.22 -8.45
N LYS A 262 -3.43 9.55 -8.38
CA LYS A 262 -2.12 10.19 -8.18
C LYS A 262 -1.02 9.36 -8.83
N ILE A 263 -0.10 10.04 -9.50
CA ILE A 263 1.14 9.45 -10.01
C ILE A 263 2.27 9.94 -9.10
N LEU A 264 3.07 9.01 -8.56
CA LEU A 264 4.17 9.32 -7.66
C LEU A 264 5.53 9.29 -8.37
N PRO A 265 6.49 10.12 -7.92
CA PRO A 265 7.86 10.07 -8.43
C PRO A 265 8.55 8.75 -8.05
N SER A 266 9.56 8.39 -8.83
CA SER A 266 10.28 7.12 -8.72
C SER A 266 11.17 6.99 -7.48
N SER A 267 11.64 8.10 -6.93
CA SER A 267 12.62 8.16 -5.84
C SER A 267 12.02 8.33 -4.44
N LEU A 268 10.74 7.97 -4.25
CA LEU A 268 10.03 8.23 -3.00
C LEU A 268 10.44 7.26 -1.88
N SER A 269 10.59 7.76 -0.65
CA SER A 269 10.83 6.93 0.53
C SER A 269 9.56 6.16 0.95
N MET A 270 9.72 5.14 1.80
CA MET A 270 8.59 4.35 2.31
C MET A 270 7.64 5.18 3.18
N GLU A 271 8.17 6.09 3.99
CA GLU A 271 7.38 6.98 4.85
C GLU A 271 6.51 7.91 4.02
N GLU A 272 7.11 8.58 3.02
CA GLU A 272 6.37 9.43 2.09
C GLU A 272 5.31 8.62 1.32
N LEU A 273 5.57 7.36 0.99
CA LEU A 273 4.60 6.50 0.30
C LEU A 273 3.39 6.24 1.20
N LEU A 274 3.62 5.85 2.45
CA LEU A 274 2.56 5.61 3.42
C LEU A 274 1.75 6.89 3.70
N ASP A 275 2.41 8.04 3.79
CA ASP A 275 1.73 9.33 3.94
C ASP A 275 0.83 9.62 2.74
N ASN A 276 1.30 9.37 1.51
CA ASN A 276 0.48 9.53 0.31
C ASN A 276 -0.74 8.60 0.30
N ILE A 277 -0.55 7.34 0.68
CA ILE A 277 -1.62 6.35 0.82
C ILE A 277 -2.66 6.83 1.83
N HIS A 278 -2.20 7.29 3.00
CA HIS A 278 -3.07 7.78 4.06
C HIS A 278 -3.86 9.02 3.63
N GLN A 279 -3.22 10.00 2.98
CA GLN A 279 -3.91 11.21 2.49
C GLN A 279 -4.98 10.88 1.43
N ILE A 280 -4.72 9.94 0.52
CA ILE A 280 -5.70 9.53 -0.50
C ILE A 280 -6.90 8.84 0.16
N LEU A 281 -6.67 7.98 1.14
CA LEU A 281 -7.73 7.29 1.87
C LEU A 281 -8.56 8.25 2.73
N LEU A 282 -7.94 9.26 3.34
CA LEU A 282 -8.63 10.28 4.14
C LEU A 282 -9.46 11.26 3.30
N THR A 283 -9.01 11.58 2.08
CA THR A 283 -9.70 12.54 1.19
C THR A 283 -10.95 11.95 0.54
N ARG A 284 -11.21 10.64 0.70
CA ARG A 284 -12.40 9.95 0.18
C ARG A 284 -13.19 9.27 1.32
N PRO A 285 -14.05 10.01 2.05
CA PRO A 285 -14.94 9.41 3.05
C PRO A 285 -16.14 8.64 2.45
N GLU A 286 -16.33 8.66 1.12
CA GLU A 286 -17.44 7.94 0.50
C GLU A 286 -17.19 6.43 0.44
N GLY A 287 -17.72 5.67 1.40
CA GLY A 287 -17.86 4.24 1.20
C GLY A 287 -18.23 3.37 2.40
N ARG A 288 -17.84 3.72 3.64
CA ARG A 288 -18.39 3.01 4.80
C ARG A 288 -19.69 3.67 5.20
N GLY A 289 -20.77 3.22 4.57
CA GLY A 289 -22.09 3.39 5.17
C GLY A 289 -22.05 2.77 6.55
N TYR A 290 -21.97 3.61 7.57
CA TYR A 290 -22.15 3.25 8.97
C TYR A 290 -23.47 2.48 9.06
N LYS A 291 -23.38 1.19 9.34
CA LYS A 291 -24.49 0.36 9.81
C LYS A 291 -24.24 0.02 11.25
#